data_AF-A0A7S2TW75-F1
#
_entry.id   AF-A0A7S2TW75-F1
#
_cell.length_a   1.000
_cell.length_b   1.000
_cell.length_c   1.000
_cell.angle_alpha   90.00
_cell.angle_beta   90.00
_cell.angle_gamma   90.00
#
_symmetry.space_group_name_H-M   'P 1'
#
loop_
_entity.id
_entity.type
_entity.pdbx_description
1 polymer ?
#
loop_
_entity_poly.entity_id
_entity_poly.type
_entity_poly.pdbx_seq_one_letter_code
_entity_poly.pdbx_strand_id
1 'polypeptide(L)'
;LGMAVGRLTRQGAATGLGMARLIRRTACKGARPVRLRPFPRWFCGEGEAGRVSLTISNPVLLLNNVSHRYSSLSRIVLEYADNALDDREHEYRERGGYAYPLAILVDLETCEGALRRIRIRDNCRGMRSGKLMRLLEHVGESEKKFTPWLNGQFGFGVHAFRAAADRLVVRTKHADESHPQELQISRMDTSFVPAFASALPLAHASPTGTGTEVILDGIDPDWGQDLTCEEMVREIQHHFERLLTRSRLSIRVREVHLSSREEEEEGASASRAPQPVRDVRCVAFNYSSIEGRDFTPNKTVQSAKLRIHLKVADREYEGQRARVFLLGRRINEIGNILSFIRRSKHKQQLW
;
A
#
# COMPACT_ATOMS: atom_id res chain seq x y z
N LEU A 1 -33.11 44.53 -39.73
CA LEU A 1 -33.47 45.05 -38.39
C LEU A 1 -32.40 44.57 -37.41
N GLY A 2 -31.25 45.23 -37.29
CA GLY A 2 -31.00 46.39 -36.42
C GLY A 2 -30.03 45.94 -35.32
N MET A 3 -28.73 45.86 -35.62
CA MET A 3 -27.67 46.77 -35.14
C MET A 3 -27.71 47.09 -33.63
N ALA A 4 -26.67 46.65 -32.89
CA ALA A 4 -25.99 47.50 -31.90
C ALA A 4 -24.58 46.95 -31.61
N VAL A 5 -23.59 47.66 -32.15
CA VAL A 5 -22.17 47.58 -31.86
C VAL A 5 -21.87 48.55 -30.71
N GLY A 6 -21.08 48.12 -29.73
CA GLY A 6 -20.59 48.98 -28.65
C GLY A 6 -19.07 48.86 -28.50
N ARG A 7 -18.33 49.76 -29.16
CA ARG A 7 -16.92 50.08 -28.86
C ARG A 7 -16.92 51.40 -28.07
N LEU A 8 -16.12 51.47 -27.00
CA LEU A 8 -15.59 52.69 -26.38
C LEU A 8 -14.19 52.32 -25.84
N THR A 9 -13.12 52.67 -26.58
CA THR A 9 -12.25 53.86 -26.50
C THR A 9 -11.07 53.73 -25.55
N ARG A 10 -9.88 53.90 -26.14
CA ARG A 10 -8.57 54.16 -25.52
C ARG A 10 -8.50 55.57 -24.94
N GLN A 11 -7.74 55.74 -23.84
CA GLN A 11 -6.78 56.82 -23.49
C GLN A 11 -6.53 56.72 -21.97
N GLY A 12 -5.35 56.85 -21.37
CA GLY A 12 -4.00 57.17 -21.82
C GLY A 12 -3.03 57.09 -20.62
N ALA A 13 -1.73 57.22 -20.94
CA ALA A 13 -0.58 57.72 -20.16
C ALA A 13 -0.60 57.63 -18.60
N ALA A 14 0.30 56.87 -17.96
CA ALA A 14 1.71 57.16 -17.65
C ALA A 14 1.94 57.82 -16.27
N THR A 15 3.04 57.41 -15.63
CA THR A 15 3.80 57.99 -14.49
C THR A 15 3.46 57.57 -13.05
N GLY A 16 4.54 57.40 -12.26
CA GLY A 16 4.55 57.16 -10.80
C GLY A 16 5.11 55.79 -10.43
N LEU A 17 6.42 55.51 -10.45
CA LEU A 17 7.46 55.98 -9.52
C LEU A 17 7.06 55.84 -8.04
N GLY A 18 7.66 54.85 -7.36
CA GLY A 18 8.00 54.93 -5.94
C GLY A 18 7.13 54.15 -4.95
N MET A 19 7.62 52.99 -4.52
CA MET A 19 7.78 52.66 -3.10
C MET A 19 8.51 51.32 -2.94
N ALA A 20 9.85 51.38 -3.01
CA ALA A 20 10.73 50.38 -2.46
C ALA A 20 11.37 50.96 -1.19
N ARG A 21 10.79 50.66 -0.03
CA ARG A 21 11.37 50.75 1.33
C ARG A 21 10.60 49.69 2.13
N LEU A 22 11.16 48.87 3.01
CA LEU A 22 12.24 49.07 3.94
C LEU A 22 12.61 47.68 4.52
N ILE A 23 13.76 47.09 4.18
CA ILE A 23 14.35 46.02 5.01
C ILE A 23 15.62 46.62 5.61
N ARG A 24 15.53 46.96 6.89
CA ARG A 24 16.65 47.40 7.72
C ARG A 24 17.66 46.27 7.81
N ARG A 25 18.86 46.51 7.30
CA ARG A 25 20.08 45.76 7.62
C ARG A 25 20.45 46.03 9.08
N THR A 26 20.33 45.03 9.93
CA THR A 26 21.09 44.95 11.17
C THR A 26 22.50 44.47 10.83
N ALA A 27 23.46 45.38 10.95
CA ALA A 27 24.88 45.08 10.80
C ALA A 27 25.40 44.43 12.10
N CYS A 28 25.61 43.11 12.08
CA CYS A 28 26.43 42.45 13.09
C CYS A 28 27.91 42.78 12.81
N LYS A 29 28.44 43.78 13.50
CA LYS A 29 29.88 43.98 13.65
C LYS A 29 30.42 42.91 14.60
N GLY A 30 31.43 42.14 14.19
CA GLY A 30 32.28 41.41 15.16
C GLY A 30 32.61 39.94 14.89
N ALA A 31 32.61 39.43 13.65
CA ALA A 31 33.19 38.11 13.37
C ALA A 31 34.62 38.27 12.81
N ARG A 32 35.62 37.86 13.60
CA ARG A 32 37.01 37.73 13.13
C ARG A 32 37.07 36.67 12.02
N PRO A 33 37.84 36.88 10.94
CA PRO A 33 38.00 35.87 9.90
C PRO A 33 38.68 34.63 10.49
N VAL A 34 37.95 33.51 10.55
CA VAL A 34 38.53 32.21 10.87
C VAL A 34 39.43 31.83 9.70
N ARG A 35 40.75 31.80 9.93
CA ARG A 35 41.69 31.18 8.99
C ARG A 35 41.35 29.70 8.89
N LEU A 36 40.68 29.32 7.80
CA LEU A 36 40.51 27.92 7.43
C LEU A 36 41.90 27.32 7.24
N ARG A 37 42.25 26.33 8.06
CA ARG A 37 43.45 25.52 7.85
C ARG A 37 43.33 24.84 6.48
N PRO A 38 44.41 24.76 5.68
CA PRO A 38 44.37 24.01 4.44
C PRO A 38 43.93 22.58 4.75
N PHE A 39 42.91 22.10 4.04
CA PHE A 39 42.51 20.71 4.09
C PHE A 39 43.73 19.84 3.82
N PRO A 40 43.93 18.73 4.57
CA PRO A 40 45.03 17.82 4.27
C PRO A 40 44.92 17.39 2.81
N ARG A 41 46.01 17.57 2.06
CA ARG A 41 46.17 17.01 0.72
C ARG A 41 46.03 15.51 0.85
N TRP A 42 44.85 14.99 0.51
CA TRP A 42 44.66 13.57 0.29
C TRP A 42 45.59 13.17 -0.86
N PHE A 43 46.50 12.24 -0.56
CA PHE A 43 47.40 11.66 -1.54
C PHE A 43 46.58 11.18 -2.74
N CYS A 44 46.79 11.83 -3.90
CA CYS A 44 46.35 11.28 -5.17
C CYS A 44 47.34 10.18 -5.53
N GLY A 45 47.10 8.97 -5.02
CA GLY A 45 47.71 7.78 -5.59
C GLY A 45 47.11 7.55 -6.97
N GLU A 46 47.95 7.44 -7.98
CA GLU A 46 47.59 6.93 -9.30
C GLU A 46 47.25 5.43 -9.16
N GLY A 47 46.02 5.15 -8.76
CA GLY A 47 45.41 3.83 -8.83
C GLY A 47 44.13 3.95 -9.63
N GLU A 48 43.85 2.98 -10.49
CA GLU A 48 42.54 2.83 -11.12
C GLU A 48 41.45 3.11 -10.08
N ALA A 49 40.48 3.96 -10.41
CA ALA A 49 39.43 4.36 -9.48
C ALA A 49 38.69 3.12 -8.93
N GLY A 50 39.19 2.62 -7.79
CA GLY A 50 38.76 1.37 -7.20
C GLY A 50 37.29 1.49 -6.87
N ARG A 51 36.46 0.67 -7.51
CA ARG A 51 35.03 0.63 -7.20
C ARG A 51 34.87 0.17 -5.77
N VAL A 52 34.40 1.05 -4.90
CA VAL A 52 34.00 0.70 -3.53
C VAL A 52 32.58 0.16 -3.59
N SER A 53 32.38 -1.11 -3.23
CA SER A 53 31.05 -1.70 -3.09
C SER A 53 30.50 -1.39 -1.69
N LEU A 54 29.25 -0.93 -1.63
CA LEU A 54 28.53 -0.81 -0.37
C LEU A 54 28.17 -2.20 0.15
N THR A 55 28.61 -2.54 1.36
CA THR A 55 28.23 -3.76 2.07
C THR A 55 27.39 -3.40 3.28
N ILE A 56 26.23 -4.02 3.43
CA ILE A 56 25.36 -3.83 4.60
C ILE A 56 25.78 -4.84 5.67
N SER A 57 26.32 -4.35 6.79
CA SER A 57 26.83 -5.22 7.87
C SER A 57 25.73 -5.99 8.60
N ASN A 58 24.53 -5.41 8.71
CA ASN A 58 23.37 -6.05 9.32
C ASN A 58 22.10 -5.81 8.48
N PRO A 59 21.82 -6.66 7.48
CA PRO A 59 20.63 -6.55 6.65
C PRO A 59 19.33 -6.61 7.45
N VAL A 60 19.28 -7.43 8.50
CA VAL A 60 18.09 -7.60 9.35
C VAL A 60 17.70 -6.29 10.02
N LEU A 61 18.68 -5.59 10.61
CA LEU A 61 18.45 -4.29 11.23
C LEU A 61 17.94 -3.26 10.22
N LEU A 62 18.47 -3.26 8.99
CA LEU A 62 17.98 -2.39 7.93
C LEU A 62 16.52 -2.71 7.58
N LEU A 63 16.18 -3.98 7.39
CA LEU A 63 14.82 -4.40 7.06
C LEU A 63 13.83 -4.05 8.17
N ASN A 64 14.21 -4.23 9.44
CA ASN A 64 13.37 -3.84 10.58
C ASN A 64 13.18 -2.31 10.63
N ASN A 65 14.22 -1.52 10.35
CA ASN A 65 14.10 -0.06 10.27
C ASN A 65 13.19 0.41 9.11
N VAL A 66 13.25 -0.29 7.97
CA VAL A 66 12.35 -0.02 6.84
C VAL A 66 10.92 -0.40 7.20
N SER A 67 10.70 -1.54 7.87
CA SER A 67 9.36 -1.96 8.27
C SER A 67 8.75 -1.04 9.33
N HIS A 68 9.54 -0.42 10.22
CA HIS A 68 9.01 0.59 11.17
C HIS A 68 8.44 1.86 10.51
N ARG A 69 8.54 2.00 9.18
CA ARG A 69 7.84 3.06 8.44
C ARG A 69 6.34 2.78 8.28
N TYR A 70 5.92 1.53 8.42
CA TYR A 70 4.49 1.19 8.51
C TYR A 70 3.95 1.73 9.82
N SER A 71 2.79 2.37 9.77
CA SER A 71 2.19 3.04 10.93
C SER A 71 0.98 2.30 11.51
N SER A 72 0.51 1.24 10.85
CA SER A 72 -0.63 0.44 11.32
C SER A 72 -0.61 -0.98 10.77
N LEU A 73 -1.15 -1.92 11.55
CA LEU A 73 -1.24 -3.33 11.16
C LEU A 73 -2.14 -3.52 9.93
N SER A 74 -3.22 -2.75 9.85
CA SER A 74 -4.10 -2.72 8.68
C SER A 74 -3.35 -2.42 7.38
N ARG A 75 -2.39 -1.48 7.38
CA ARG A 75 -1.56 -1.19 6.21
C ARG A 75 -0.67 -2.35 5.81
N ILE A 76 -0.08 -3.03 6.79
CA ILE A 76 0.72 -4.24 6.56
C ILE A 76 -0.13 -5.31 5.88
N VAL A 77 -1.35 -5.56 6.36
CA VAL A 77 -2.30 -6.51 5.74
C VAL A 77 -2.65 -6.11 4.30
N LEU A 78 -2.88 -4.82 4.06
CA LEU A 78 -3.20 -4.32 2.72
C LEU A 78 -2.07 -4.58 1.70
N GLU A 79 -0.79 -4.58 2.10
CA GLU A 79 0.31 -4.92 1.18
C GLU A 79 0.16 -6.34 0.61
N TYR A 80 -0.23 -7.30 1.44
CA TYR A 80 -0.43 -8.68 1.00
C TYR A 80 -1.70 -8.85 0.17
N ALA A 81 -2.80 -8.20 0.56
CA ALA A 81 -4.01 -8.16 -0.25
C ALA A 81 -3.75 -7.47 -1.62
N ASP A 82 -2.90 -6.44 -1.65
CA ASP A 82 -2.54 -5.76 -2.88
C ASP A 82 -1.70 -6.65 -3.81
N ASN A 83 -0.80 -7.45 -3.25
CA ASN A 83 -0.05 -8.45 -4.01
C ASN A 83 -0.96 -9.49 -4.68
N ALA A 84 -2.03 -9.92 -4.00
CA ALA A 84 -3.03 -10.81 -4.59
C ALA A 84 -3.80 -10.14 -5.75
N LEU A 85 -4.16 -8.87 -5.61
CA LEU A 85 -4.81 -8.08 -6.67
C LEU A 85 -3.89 -7.87 -7.88
N ASP A 86 -2.62 -7.56 -7.63
CA ASP A 86 -1.59 -7.39 -8.66
C ASP A 86 -1.37 -8.66 -9.48
N ASP A 87 -1.42 -9.84 -8.86
CA ASP A 87 -1.26 -11.13 -9.55
C ASP A 87 -2.32 -11.34 -10.65
N ARG A 88 -3.51 -10.76 -10.49
CA ARG A 88 -4.61 -10.86 -11.46
C ARG A 88 -4.87 -9.58 -12.24
N GLU A 89 -4.15 -8.50 -11.97
CA GLU A 89 -4.36 -7.20 -12.62
C GLU A 89 -4.05 -7.26 -14.13
N HIS A 90 -2.98 -7.95 -14.52
CA HIS A 90 -2.63 -8.10 -15.94
C HIS A 90 -3.74 -8.81 -16.72
N GLU A 91 -4.25 -9.92 -16.20
CA GLU A 91 -5.35 -10.68 -16.81
C GLU A 91 -6.63 -9.82 -16.92
N TYR A 92 -6.98 -9.11 -15.85
CA TYR A 92 -8.15 -8.23 -15.83
C TYR A 92 -8.09 -7.16 -16.93
N ARG A 93 -6.89 -6.60 -17.19
CA ARG A 93 -6.71 -5.56 -18.21
C ARG A 93 -6.75 -6.09 -19.62
N GLU A 94 -6.16 -7.25 -19.86
CA GLU A 94 -6.15 -7.84 -21.20
C GLU A 94 -7.54 -8.36 -21.60
N ARG A 95 -8.29 -8.92 -20.64
CA ARG A 95 -9.58 -9.59 -20.92
C ARG A 95 -10.80 -8.76 -20.56
N GLY A 96 -10.63 -7.64 -19.83
CA GLY A 96 -11.73 -6.84 -19.28
C GLY A 96 -12.43 -7.47 -18.07
N GLY A 97 -11.85 -8.53 -17.48
CA GLY A 97 -12.46 -9.27 -16.37
C GLY A 97 -11.60 -10.43 -15.87
N TYR A 98 -12.01 -11.02 -14.74
CA TYR A 98 -11.37 -12.22 -14.18
C TYR A 98 -11.96 -13.50 -14.83
N ALA A 99 -11.11 -14.47 -15.17
CA ALA A 99 -11.57 -15.76 -15.73
C ALA A 99 -12.52 -16.51 -14.79
N TYR A 100 -12.30 -16.41 -13.48
CA TYR A 100 -13.14 -17.00 -12.43
C TYR A 100 -13.33 -16.01 -11.27
N PRO A 101 -14.23 -16.28 -10.30
CA PRO A 101 -14.39 -15.43 -9.13
C PRO A 101 -13.10 -15.34 -8.31
N LEU A 102 -12.52 -14.14 -8.27
CA LEU A 102 -11.35 -13.83 -7.47
C LEU A 102 -11.79 -13.60 -6.02
N ALA A 103 -11.26 -14.41 -5.11
CA ALA A 103 -11.54 -14.34 -3.69
C ALA A 103 -10.26 -14.04 -2.92
N ILE A 104 -10.32 -13.03 -2.06
CA ILE A 104 -9.30 -12.70 -1.07
C ILE A 104 -9.97 -12.77 0.30
N LEU A 105 -9.35 -13.49 1.23
CA LEU A 105 -9.90 -13.79 2.54
C LEU A 105 -8.88 -13.42 3.61
N VAL A 106 -9.27 -12.51 4.50
CA VAL A 106 -8.45 -12.05 5.63
C VAL A 106 -9.07 -12.57 6.91
N ASP A 107 -8.42 -13.52 7.59
CA ASP A 107 -8.83 -13.97 8.92
C ASP A 107 -7.99 -13.26 9.99
N LEU A 108 -8.69 -12.66 10.95
CA LEU A 108 -8.13 -12.14 12.20
C LEU A 108 -8.34 -13.24 13.25
N GLU A 109 -7.27 -13.95 13.59
CA GLU A 109 -7.32 -15.07 14.54
C GLU A 109 -6.97 -14.58 15.94
N THR A 110 -7.95 -14.62 16.84
CA THR A 110 -7.83 -14.15 18.22
C THR A 110 -7.83 -15.31 19.20
N CYS A 111 -7.07 -15.17 20.28
CA CYS A 111 -7.07 -16.10 21.40
C CYS A 111 -7.20 -15.29 22.70
N GLU A 112 -8.16 -15.64 23.53
CA GLU A 112 -8.49 -14.90 24.77
C GLU A 112 -8.71 -13.40 24.54
N GLY A 113 -9.25 -13.03 23.38
CA GLY A 113 -9.51 -11.64 22.99
C GLY A 113 -8.30 -10.87 22.45
N ALA A 114 -7.10 -11.46 22.45
CA ALA A 114 -5.92 -10.87 21.84
C ALA A 114 -5.74 -11.38 20.40
N LEU A 115 -5.42 -10.48 19.46
CA LEU A 115 -5.05 -10.85 18.09
C LEU A 115 -3.70 -11.57 18.11
N ARG A 116 -3.67 -12.84 17.69
CA ARG A 116 -2.46 -13.67 17.68
C ARG A 116 -1.87 -13.83 16.29
N ARG A 117 -2.74 -13.92 15.30
CA ARG A 117 -2.36 -14.25 13.93
C ARG A 117 -3.30 -13.60 12.93
N ILE A 118 -2.77 -13.27 11.76
CA ILE A 118 -3.56 -12.85 10.60
C ILE A 118 -3.26 -13.78 9.43
N ARG A 119 -4.30 -14.34 8.81
CA ARG A 119 -4.16 -15.14 7.57
C ARG A 119 -4.78 -14.40 6.39
N ILE A 120 -3.98 -14.12 5.37
CA ILE A 120 -4.42 -13.56 4.09
C ILE A 120 -4.33 -14.67 3.05
N ARG A 121 -5.46 -15.08 2.50
CA ARG A 121 -5.52 -16.10 1.46
C ARG A 121 -6.12 -15.54 0.19
N ASP A 122 -5.56 -15.94 -0.94
CA ASP A 122 -6.09 -15.68 -2.25
C ASP A 122 -6.16 -16.95 -3.07
N ASN A 123 -7.10 -16.98 -4.00
CA ASN A 123 -7.23 -18.03 -4.99
C ASN A 123 -6.59 -17.62 -6.33
N CYS A 124 -5.49 -16.86 -6.33
CA CYS A 124 -4.84 -16.37 -7.55
C CYS A 124 -3.95 -17.44 -8.20
N ARG A 125 -2.92 -17.06 -8.95
CA ARG A 125 -2.06 -18.02 -9.69
C ARG A 125 -1.07 -18.75 -8.78
N GLY A 126 -0.77 -18.19 -7.61
CA GLY A 126 0.33 -18.63 -6.76
C GLY A 126 1.70 -18.26 -7.34
N MET A 127 2.76 -18.71 -6.67
CA MET A 127 4.16 -18.46 -7.04
C MET A 127 4.88 -19.78 -7.32
N ARG A 128 5.74 -19.78 -8.34
CA ARG A 128 6.71 -20.87 -8.54
C ARG A 128 7.82 -20.77 -7.48
N SER A 129 8.50 -21.88 -7.20
CA SER A 129 9.57 -21.93 -6.20
C SER A 129 10.62 -20.82 -6.38
N GLY A 130 11.11 -20.59 -7.61
CA GLY A 130 12.05 -19.50 -7.90
C GLY A 130 11.52 -18.09 -7.59
N LYS A 131 10.23 -17.82 -7.82
CA LYS A 131 9.63 -16.50 -7.49
C LYS A 131 9.48 -16.33 -5.98
N LEU A 132 9.14 -17.40 -5.26
CA LEU A 132 9.04 -17.42 -3.81
C LEU A 132 10.40 -17.15 -3.15
N MET A 133 11.48 -17.78 -3.65
CA MET A 133 12.85 -17.56 -3.16
C MET A 133 13.35 -16.13 -3.35
N ARG A 134 12.93 -15.46 -4.42
CA ARG A 134 13.31 -14.07 -4.67
C ARG A 134 12.77 -13.08 -3.65
N LEU A 135 11.74 -13.46 -2.89
CA LEU A 135 11.29 -12.66 -1.74
C LEU A 135 12.39 -12.53 -0.66
N LEU A 136 13.37 -13.44 -0.63
CA LEU A 136 14.52 -13.41 0.28
C LEU A 136 15.78 -12.81 -0.34
N GLU A 137 16.05 -13.18 -1.60
CA GLU A 137 17.35 -12.89 -2.23
C GLU A 137 17.44 -11.46 -2.78
N HIS A 138 16.31 -10.91 -3.25
CA HIS A 138 16.29 -9.67 -4.04
C HIS A 138 15.48 -8.59 -3.31
N VAL A 139 15.75 -8.42 -2.02
CA VAL A 139 15.05 -7.44 -1.20
C VAL A 139 15.40 -6.02 -1.65
N GLY A 140 14.40 -5.19 -1.91
CA GLY A 140 14.61 -3.86 -2.50
C GLY A 140 14.53 -3.84 -4.02
N GLU A 141 14.48 -5.01 -4.67
CA GLU A 141 14.39 -5.14 -6.13
C GLU A 141 13.01 -5.64 -6.52
N SER A 142 12.11 -4.69 -6.82
CA SER A 142 10.81 -5.03 -7.35
C SER A 142 10.84 -5.15 -8.87
N GLU A 143 10.48 -6.32 -9.41
CA GLU A 143 10.20 -6.48 -10.84
C GLU A 143 9.06 -5.57 -11.32
N LYS A 144 8.20 -5.16 -10.38
CA LYS A 144 7.09 -4.24 -10.64
C LYS A 144 7.56 -2.82 -10.93
N LYS A 145 8.83 -2.48 -10.68
CA LYS A 145 9.41 -1.14 -10.90
C LYS A 145 9.26 -0.65 -12.34
N PHE A 146 9.27 -1.54 -13.32
CA PHE A 146 9.10 -1.21 -14.74
C PHE A 146 7.67 -1.38 -15.24
N THR A 147 6.77 -1.80 -14.37
CA THR A 147 5.37 -2.03 -14.71
C THR A 147 4.53 -0.91 -14.11
N PRO A 148 4.22 0.16 -14.87
CA PRO A 148 3.63 1.39 -14.31
C PRO A 148 2.23 1.19 -13.71
N TRP A 149 1.66 -0.01 -13.86
CA TRP A 149 0.36 -0.37 -13.34
C TRP A 149 0.35 -1.31 -12.13
N LEU A 150 1.51 -1.73 -11.64
CA LEU A 150 1.60 -2.54 -10.43
C LEU A 150 2.12 -1.68 -9.28
N ASN A 151 1.68 -2.01 -8.07
CA ASN A 151 2.07 -1.30 -6.85
C ASN A 151 3.30 -1.96 -6.19
N GLY A 152 3.98 -1.24 -5.30
CA GLY A 152 5.15 -1.77 -4.58
C GLY A 152 6.45 -1.74 -5.38
N GLN A 153 6.84 -0.55 -5.86
CA GLN A 153 8.05 -0.35 -6.66
C GLN A 153 9.36 -0.56 -5.90
N PHE A 154 9.32 -0.52 -4.57
CA PHE A 154 10.52 -0.60 -3.73
C PHE A 154 10.86 -2.02 -3.28
N GLY A 155 9.99 -3.01 -3.44
CA GLY A 155 10.33 -4.41 -3.16
C GLY A 155 10.49 -4.77 -1.67
N PHE A 156 9.98 -3.94 -0.75
CA PHE A 156 10.03 -4.18 0.70
C PHE A 156 8.70 -4.64 1.30
N GLY A 157 7.61 -4.68 0.52
CA GLY A 157 6.26 -4.95 1.04
C GLY A 157 6.13 -6.31 1.74
N VAL A 158 6.85 -7.34 1.27
CA VAL A 158 6.86 -8.66 1.93
C VAL A 158 7.48 -8.61 3.34
N HIS A 159 8.34 -7.64 3.62
CA HIS A 159 8.98 -7.48 4.93
C HIS A 159 8.22 -6.55 5.87
N ALA A 160 7.05 -6.05 5.45
CA ALA A 160 6.20 -5.20 6.29
C ALA A 160 5.81 -5.89 7.62
N PHE A 161 5.71 -7.24 7.63
CA PHE A 161 5.38 -8.00 8.85
C PHE A 161 6.35 -7.74 10.01
N ARG A 162 7.63 -7.46 9.72
CA ARG A 162 8.68 -7.29 10.73
C ARG A 162 8.37 -6.15 11.71
N ALA A 163 7.49 -5.22 11.33
CA ALA A 163 7.05 -4.15 12.20
C ALA A 163 6.15 -4.62 13.35
N ALA A 164 5.42 -5.73 13.16
CA ALA A 164 4.26 -6.07 14.00
C ALA A 164 4.06 -7.57 14.28
N ALA A 165 4.86 -8.45 13.66
CA ALA A 165 4.70 -9.90 13.76
C ALA A 165 6.06 -10.61 13.86
N ASP A 166 6.14 -11.65 14.67
CA ASP A 166 7.36 -12.42 14.90
C ASP A 166 7.77 -13.23 13.68
N ARG A 167 6.78 -13.76 12.95
CA ARG A 167 7.03 -14.64 11.81
C ARG A 167 6.07 -14.38 10.67
N LEU A 168 6.60 -14.52 9.46
CA LEU A 168 5.86 -14.63 8.22
C LEU A 168 5.94 -16.07 7.73
N VAL A 169 4.79 -16.67 7.42
CA VAL A 169 4.71 -17.92 6.67
C VAL A 169 3.99 -17.66 5.35
N VAL A 170 4.61 -18.06 4.24
CA VAL A 170 4.02 -17.96 2.91
C VAL A 170 3.88 -19.37 2.36
N ARG A 171 2.65 -19.82 2.13
CA ARG A 171 2.33 -21.05 1.41
C ARG A 171 1.74 -20.69 0.06
N THR A 172 2.15 -21.37 -1.00
CA THR A 172 1.69 -21.02 -2.34
C THR A 172 1.72 -22.22 -3.26
N LYS A 173 0.77 -22.29 -4.20
CA LYS A 173 0.73 -23.35 -5.21
C LYS A 173 0.50 -22.72 -6.57
N HIS A 174 1.48 -22.89 -7.45
CA HIS A 174 1.36 -22.57 -8.87
C HIS A 174 0.84 -23.79 -9.65
N ALA A 175 0.22 -23.56 -10.80
CA ALA A 175 -0.37 -24.63 -11.63
C ALA A 175 0.68 -25.66 -12.11
N ASP A 176 1.93 -25.21 -12.27
CA ASP A 176 3.05 -26.03 -12.75
C ASP A 176 3.76 -26.80 -11.62
N GLU A 177 3.37 -26.60 -10.37
CA GLU A 177 3.99 -27.22 -9.20
C GLU A 177 3.10 -28.37 -8.68
N SER A 178 3.70 -29.53 -8.45
CA SER A 178 2.97 -30.72 -7.97
C SER A 178 2.44 -30.53 -6.54
N HIS A 179 3.24 -29.89 -5.70
CA HIS A 179 2.95 -29.65 -4.28
C HIS A 179 3.00 -28.16 -3.97
N PRO A 180 2.18 -27.68 -3.02
CA PRO A 180 2.36 -26.34 -2.46
C PRO A 180 3.79 -26.16 -1.95
N GLN A 181 4.33 -24.97 -2.09
CA GLN A 181 5.62 -24.57 -1.53
C GLN A 181 5.37 -23.70 -0.30
N GLU A 182 6.23 -23.81 0.70
CA GLU A 182 6.17 -23.05 1.93
C GLU A 182 7.51 -22.37 2.21
N LEU A 183 7.43 -21.11 2.61
CA LEU A 183 8.56 -20.31 3.06
C LEU A 183 8.22 -19.73 4.44
N GLN A 184 9.16 -19.83 5.38
CA GLN A 184 9.03 -19.24 6.70
C GLN A 184 10.15 -18.22 6.94
N ILE A 185 9.82 -17.08 7.53
CA ILE A 185 10.76 -15.99 7.81
C ILE A 185 10.47 -15.46 9.21
N SER A 186 11.44 -15.57 10.12
CA SER A 186 11.39 -14.88 11.41
C SER A 186 11.88 -13.43 11.30
N ARG A 187 11.33 -12.56 12.15
CA ARG A 187 11.77 -11.18 12.33
C ARG A 187 13.25 -11.09 12.74
N MET A 188 13.77 -12.12 13.39
CA MET A 188 15.16 -12.13 13.88
C MET A 188 16.12 -12.93 13.00
N ASP A 189 15.64 -13.56 11.93
CA ASP A 189 16.48 -14.39 11.05
C ASP A 189 17.55 -13.55 10.33
N THR A 190 18.80 -13.92 10.55
CA THR A 190 19.98 -13.45 9.80
C THR A 190 20.33 -14.35 8.62
N SER A 191 19.74 -15.54 8.57
CA SER A 191 19.86 -16.54 7.50
C SER A 191 18.51 -17.16 7.24
N PHE A 192 18.21 -17.49 5.98
CA PHE A 192 16.91 -18.03 5.59
C PHE A 192 16.99 -19.49 5.19
N VAL A 193 15.97 -20.25 5.54
CA VAL A 193 15.75 -21.60 5.02
C VAL A 193 15.04 -21.48 3.67
N PRO A 194 15.52 -22.15 2.61
CA PRO A 194 14.85 -22.17 1.33
C PRO A 194 13.41 -22.69 1.43
N ALA A 195 12.58 -22.27 0.49
CA ALA A 195 11.23 -22.79 0.38
C ALA A 195 11.23 -24.31 0.18
N PHE A 196 10.30 -25.00 0.84
CA PHE A 196 10.17 -26.45 0.81
C PHE A 196 8.76 -26.87 0.41
N ALA A 197 8.61 -28.10 -0.10
CA ALA A 197 7.30 -28.64 -0.41
C ALA A 197 6.48 -28.81 0.88
N SER A 198 5.31 -28.17 0.94
CA SER A 198 4.37 -28.33 2.04
C SER A 198 3.51 -29.56 1.82
N ALA A 199 3.37 -30.38 2.86
CA ALA A 199 2.43 -31.49 2.86
C ALA A 199 0.97 -31.03 3.02
N LEU A 200 0.76 -29.79 3.48
CA LEU A 200 -0.56 -29.25 3.74
C LEU A 200 -1.18 -28.67 2.47
N PRO A 201 -2.43 -29.05 2.11
CA PRO A 201 -3.12 -28.44 1.00
C PRO A 201 -3.47 -26.98 1.31
N LEU A 202 -3.55 -26.14 0.28
CA LEU A 202 -4.08 -24.78 0.43
C LEU A 202 -5.58 -24.83 0.68
N ALA A 203 -6.01 -24.33 1.84
CA ALA A 203 -7.42 -24.29 2.23
C ALA A 203 -8.30 -23.42 1.31
N HIS A 204 -7.71 -22.48 0.56
CA HIS A 204 -8.42 -21.52 -0.30
C HIS A 204 -7.91 -21.54 -1.74
N ALA A 205 -7.72 -22.73 -2.29
CA ALA A 205 -7.26 -22.88 -3.66
C ALA A 205 -8.33 -22.50 -4.69
N SER A 206 -7.88 -22.00 -5.84
CA SER A 206 -8.71 -21.81 -7.04
C SER A 206 -9.29 -23.14 -7.52
N PRO A 207 -10.22 -23.13 -8.49
CA PRO A 207 -10.69 -24.35 -9.13
C PRO A 207 -9.55 -25.19 -9.76
N THR A 208 -8.43 -24.56 -10.09
CA THR A 208 -7.22 -25.22 -10.62
C THR A 208 -6.22 -25.60 -9.52
N GLY A 209 -6.59 -25.49 -8.25
CA GLY A 209 -5.74 -25.83 -7.12
C GLY A 209 -4.64 -24.80 -6.82
N THR A 210 -4.73 -23.58 -7.34
CA THR A 210 -3.69 -22.53 -7.20
C THR A 210 -4.07 -21.46 -6.19
N GLY A 211 -3.08 -20.77 -5.63
CA GLY A 211 -3.32 -19.66 -4.71
C GLY A 211 -2.13 -19.37 -3.81
N THR A 212 -2.32 -18.44 -2.89
CA THR A 212 -1.33 -18.10 -1.86
C THR A 212 -2.03 -17.91 -0.52
N GLU A 213 -1.38 -18.38 0.54
CA GLU A 213 -1.69 -18.11 1.94
C GLU A 213 -0.49 -17.41 2.56
N VAL A 214 -0.73 -16.25 3.16
CA VAL A 214 0.23 -15.48 3.93
C VAL A 214 -0.24 -15.45 5.37
N ILE A 215 0.61 -15.86 6.29
CA ILE A 215 0.33 -15.92 7.71
C ILE A 215 1.29 -15.00 8.43
N LEU A 216 0.75 -14.01 9.13
CA LEU A 216 1.47 -13.17 10.07
C LEU A 216 1.23 -13.74 11.45
N ASP A 217 2.26 -14.28 12.08
CA ASP A 217 2.17 -15.07 13.30
C ASP A 217 2.97 -14.42 14.43
N GLY A 218 2.46 -14.53 15.65
CA GLY A 218 3.01 -13.82 16.81
C GLY A 218 2.85 -12.30 16.65
N ILE A 219 1.61 -11.82 16.51
CA ILE A 219 1.33 -10.39 16.43
C ILE A 219 1.70 -9.71 17.76
N ASP A 220 2.47 -8.64 17.68
CA ASP A 220 2.84 -7.80 18.81
C ASP A 220 1.57 -7.24 19.47
N PRO A 221 1.40 -7.36 20.81
CA PRO A 221 0.18 -6.89 21.48
C PRO A 221 -0.18 -5.44 21.20
N ASP A 222 0.80 -4.54 21.10
CA ASP A 222 0.59 -3.12 20.83
C ASP A 222 0.02 -2.86 19.43
N TRP A 223 0.29 -3.75 18.47
CA TRP A 223 -0.25 -3.64 17.11
C TRP A 223 -1.62 -4.29 16.96
N GLY A 224 -1.93 -5.27 17.82
CA GLY A 224 -3.18 -6.01 17.80
C GLY A 224 -4.37 -5.31 18.46
N GLN A 225 -4.12 -4.41 19.43
CA GLN A 225 -5.18 -3.79 20.25
C GLN A 225 -6.25 -3.03 19.44
N ASP A 226 -5.84 -2.34 18.38
CA ASP A 226 -6.73 -1.47 17.61
C ASP A 226 -7.32 -2.14 16.36
N LEU A 227 -6.84 -3.34 16.00
CA LEU A 227 -7.27 -3.98 14.75
C LEU A 227 -8.47 -4.90 14.97
N THR A 228 -9.67 -4.35 14.77
CA THR A 228 -10.92 -5.10 14.75
C THR A 228 -11.31 -5.53 13.33
N CYS A 229 -12.29 -6.43 13.22
CA CYS A 229 -12.89 -6.82 11.94
C CYS A 229 -13.46 -5.59 11.20
N GLU A 230 -14.17 -4.71 11.89
CA GLU A 230 -14.71 -3.46 11.33
C GLU A 230 -13.63 -2.52 10.82
N GLU A 231 -12.57 -2.33 11.60
CA GLU A 231 -11.48 -1.43 11.24
C GLU A 231 -10.79 -1.95 9.98
N MET A 232 -10.61 -3.28 9.89
CA MET A 232 -10.03 -3.89 8.70
C MET A 232 -10.96 -3.79 7.48
N VAL A 233 -12.26 -4.05 7.64
CA VAL A 233 -13.26 -3.86 6.57
C VAL A 233 -13.28 -2.42 6.09
N ARG A 234 -13.30 -1.45 7.02
CA ARG A 234 -13.29 -0.02 6.72
C ARG A 234 -12.05 0.37 5.92
N GLU A 235 -10.88 -0.10 6.33
CA GLU A 235 -9.62 0.24 5.68
C GLU A 235 -9.47 -0.43 4.30
N ILE A 236 -9.90 -1.69 4.13
CA ILE A 236 -10.00 -2.36 2.82
C ILE A 236 -10.96 -1.61 1.89
N GLN A 237 -12.16 -1.29 2.37
CA GLN A 237 -13.16 -0.58 1.56
C GLN A 237 -12.68 0.80 1.16
N HIS A 238 -12.02 1.51 2.08
CA HIS A 238 -11.48 2.83 1.82
C HIS A 238 -10.32 2.76 0.82
N HIS A 239 -9.41 1.81 0.96
CA HIS A 239 -8.21 1.72 0.13
C HIS A 239 -8.47 1.13 -1.27
N PHE A 240 -9.29 0.09 -1.37
CA PHE A 240 -9.61 -0.64 -2.60
C PHE A 240 -10.99 -0.31 -3.18
N GLU A 241 -11.63 0.76 -2.74
CA GLU A 241 -12.99 1.17 -3.10
C GLU A 241 -13.32 0.98 -4.59
N ARG A 242 -12.46 1.47 -5.48
CA ARG A 242 -12.67 1.39 -6.93
C ARG A 242 -12.48 -0.01 -7.47
N LEU A 243 -11.58 -0.80 -6.89
CA LEU A 243 -11.39 -2.21 -7.27
C LEU A 243 -12.58 -3.06 -6.83
N LEU A 244 -13.20 -2.76 -5.69
CA LEU A 244 -14.39 -3.47 -5.20
C LEU A 244 -15.62 -3.33 -6.11
N THR A 245 -15.60 -2.39 -7.07
CA THR A 245 -16.65 -2.29 -8.10
C THR A 245 -16.53 -3.36 -9.20
N ARG A 246 -15.39 -4.05 -9.29
CA ARG A 246 -15.14 -5.05 -10.32
C ARG A 246 -16.02 -6.28 -10.08
N SER A 247 -16.73 -6.69 -11.12
CA SER A 247 -17.49 -7.94 -11.10
C SER A 247 -16.58 -9.12 -10.79
N ARG A 248 -17.07 -10.07 -9.97
CA ARG A 248 -16.37 -11.31 -9.60
C ARG A 248 -15.14 -11.14 -8.70
N LEU A 249 -14.85 -9.94 -8.19
CA LEU A 249 -13.96 -9.77 -7.04
C LEU A 249 -14.76 -9.87 -5.74
N SER A 250 -14.24 -10.62 -4.78
CA SER A 250 -14.76 -10.68 -3.42
C SER A 250 -13.60 -10.62 -2.43
N ILE A 251 -13.60 -9.59 -1.59
CA ILE A 251 -12.72 -9.50 -0.43
C ILE A 251 -13.59 -9.69 0.82
N ARG A 252 -13.20 -10.61 1.71
CA ARG A 252 -13.90 -10.86 2.97
C ARG A 252 -12.92 -10.77 4.14
N VAL A 253 -13.40 -10.24 5.25
CA VAL A 253 -12.69 -10.21 6.53
C VAL A 253 -13.47 -11.08 7.50
N ARG A 254 -12.77 -11.95 8.23
CA ARG A 254 -13.35 -12.84 9.21
C ARG A 254 -12.66 -12.72 10.54
N GLU A 255 -13.43 -12.88 11.60
CA GLU A 255 -12.94 -12.99 12.96
C GLU A 255 -13.06 -14.45 13.38
N VAL A 256 -11.95 -15.03 13.81
CA VAL A 256 -11.85 -16.45 14.15
C VAL A 256 -11.31 -16.54 15.57
N HIS A 257 -12.08 -17.14 16.48
CA HIS A 257 -11.62 -17.38 17.84
C HIS A 257 -10.93 -18.74 17.89
N LEU A 258 -9.65 -18.74 18.23
CA LEU A 258 -8.87 -19.94 18.51
C LEU A 258 -9.15 -20.39 19.94
N SER A 259 -9.28 -21.70 20.13
CA SER A 259 -9.21 -22.28 21.46
C SER A 259 -7.74 -22.44 21.90
N SER A 260 -7.47 -22.34 23.20
CA SER A 260 -6.12 -22.48 23.76
C SER A 260 -5.44 -23.82 23.45
N ARG A 261 -6.21 -24.88 23.12
CA ARG A 261 -5.69 -26.17 22.67
C ARG A 261 -5.29 -26.20 21.20
N GLU A 262 -5.93 -25.40 20.36
CA GLU A 262 -5.63 -25.36 18.92
C GLU A 262 -4.30 -24.67 18.61
N GLU A 263 -3.79 -23.84 19.52
CA GLU A 263 -2.45 -23.25 19.39
C GLU A 263 -1.32 -24.29 19.50
N GLU A 264 -1.54 -25.38 20.25
CA GLU A 264 -0.52 -26.42 20.50
C GLU A 264 -0.56 -27.57 19.47
N GLU A 265 -1.72 -27.87 18.89
CA GLU A 265 -1.94 -29.10 18.08
C GLU A 265 -1.86 -28.92 16.55
N GLU A 266 -1.39 -27.77 16.06
CA GLU A 266 -1.41 -27.42 14.62
C GLU A 266 -0.61 -28.36 13.69
N GLY A 267 0.06 -29.39 14.25
CA GLY A 267 0.83 -30.40 13.52
C GLY A 267 0.14 -31.73 13.23
N ALA A 268 -1.01 -32.09 13.82
CA ALA A 268 -1.42 -33.51 13.85
C ALA A 268 -2.85 -33.91 13.43
N SER A 269 -3.87 -33.03 13.43
CA SER A 269 -5.22 -33.48 13.08
C SER A 269 -6.08 -32.43 12.37
N ALA A 270 -6.36 -32.68 11.09
CA ALA A 270 -7.12 -31.81 10.19
C ALA A 270 -8.66 -31.81 10.46
N SER A 271 -9.13 -32.16 11.66
CA SER A 271 -10.53 -32.60 11.79
C SER A 271 -11.59 -31.49 11.87
N ARG A 272 -11.25 -30.20 12.04
CA ARG A 272 -12.22 -29.12 11.78
C ARG A 272 -11.53 -27.77 11.70
N ALA A 273 -11.68 -27.06 10.58
CA ALA A 273 -11.28 -25.65 10.53
C ALA A 273 -12.18 -24.86 11.50
N PRO A 274 -11.61 -23.95 12.33
CA PRO A 274 -12.39 -23.13 13.24
C PRO A 274 -13.40 -22.31 12.45
N GLN A 275 -14.64 -22.24 12.95
CA GLN A 275 -15.69 -21.46 12.30
C GLN A 275 -15.51 -19.98 12.65
N PRO A 276 -15.66 -19.07 11.67
CA PRO A 276 -15.59 -17.65 11.94
C PRO A 276 -16.78 -17.23 12.81
N VAL A 277 -16.50 -16.47 13.88
CA VAL A 277 -17.53 -15.82 14.70
C VAL A 277 -18.19 -14.69 13.91
N ARG A 278 -17.41 -14.07 13.02
CA ARG A 278 -17.88 -13.02 12.14
C ARG A 278 -17.27 -13.16 10.76
N ASP A 279 -18.07 -12.86 9.74
CA ASP A 279 -17.64 -12.89 8.36
C ASP A 279 -18.30 -11.75 7.57
N VAL A 280 -17.50 -10.74 7.22
CA VAL A 280 -17.96 -9.52 6.55
C VAL A 280 -17.37 -9.44 5.16
N ARG A 281 -18.25 -9.33 4.16
CA ARG A 281 -17.84 -9.03 2.78
C ARG A 281 -17.60 -7.53 2.62
N CYS A 282 -16.44 -7.15 2.13
CA CYS A 282 -16.14 -5.77 1.78
C CYS A 282 -16.92 -5.36 0.53
N VAL A 283 -17.54 -4.19 0.59
CA VAL A 283 -18.35 -3.65 -0.51
C VAL A 283 -17.83 -2.30 -0.99
N ALA A 284 -17.96 -2.05 -2.28
CA ALA A 284 -17.68 -0.72 -2.83
C ALA A 284 -18.66 0.30 -2.26
N PHE A 285 -18.18 1.54 -2.10
CA PHE A 285 -19.05 2.63 -1.71
C PHE A 285 -20.08 2.93 -2.81
N ASN A 286 -21.36 3.05 -2.43
CA ASN A 286 -22.45 3.29 -3.36
C ASN A 286 -22.60 4.80 -3.66
N TYR A 287 -21.82 5.32 -4.61
CA TYR A 287 -21.92 6.74 -5.01
C TYR A 287 -23.28 7.14 -5.59
N SER A 288 -24.08 6.20 -6.10
CA SER A 288 -25.40 6.53 -6.64
C SER A 288 -26.44 6.80 -5.55
N SER A 289 -26.20 6.40 -4.28
CA SER A 289 -27.09 6.72 -3.17
C SER A 289 -26.92 8.15 -2.64
N ILE A 290 -25.84 8.84 -3.02
CA ILE A 290 -25.66 10.25 -2.69
C ILE A 290 -26.62 11.06 -3.57
N GLU A 291 -27.35 12.00 -2.98
CA GLU A 291 -28.19 12.94 -3.72
C GLU A 291 -27.32 14.12 -4.16
N GLY A 292 -27.44 14.55 -5.41
CA GLY A 292 -26.65 15.67 -5.91
C GLY A 292 -26.38 15.61 -7.40
N ARG A 293 -25.59 16.56 -7.88
CA ARG A 293 -25.20 16.69 -9.29
C ARG A 293 -23.83 16.05 -9.51
N ASP A 294 -23.76 15.10 -10.42
CA ASP A 294 -22.50 14.50 -10.86
C ASP A 294 -21.71 15.46 -11.76
N PHE A 295 -20.40 15.50 -11.54
CA PHE A 295 -19.46 16.29 -12.33
C PHE A 295 -18.23 15.44 -12.66
N THR A 296 -18.09 15.05 -13.92
CA THR A 296 -17.09 14.08 -14.38
C THR A 296 -16.17 14.58 -15.48
N PRO A 297 -15.47 15.72 -15.32
CA PRO A 297 -14.59 16.22 -16.36
C PRO A 297 -13.33 15.37 -16.48
N ASN A 298 -12.84 15.26 -17.71
CA ASN A 298 -11.48 14.81 -17.99
C ASN A 298 -10.59 16.04 -18.15
N LYS A 299 -9.41 16.02 -17.53
CA LYS A 299 -8.40 17.08 -17.65
C LYS A 299 -7.06 16.45 -18.00
N THR A 300 -6.25 17.16 -18.77
CA THR A 300 -4.87 16.78 -19.04
C THR A 300 -3.96 17.77 -18.33
N VAL A 301 -3.07 17.28 -17.47
CA VAL A 301 -2.12 18.10 -16.71
C VAL A 301 -0.74 17.49 -16.93
N GLN A 302 0.18 18.25 -17.54
CA GLN A 302 1.56 17.80 -17.79
C GLN A 302 1.60 16.41 -18.46
N SER A 303 0.81 16.22 -19.52
CA SER A 303 0.64 14.95 -20.27
C SER A 303 -0.04 13.80 -19.51
N ALA A 304 -0.34 13.94 -18.22
CA ALA A 304 -1.15 12.99 -17.47
C ALA A 304 -2.65 13.25 -17.67
N LYS A 305 -3.42 12.21 -17.98
CA LYS A 305 -4.89 12.27 -18.03
C LYS A 305 -5.46 12.08 -16.63
N LEU A 306 -6.12 13.10 -16.12
CA LEU A 306 -6.85 13.09 -14.86
C LEU A 306 -8.35 12.95 -15.15
N ARG A 307 -8.94 11.88 -14.62
CA ARG A 307 -10.39 11.71 -14.59
C ARG A 307 -10.89 12.14 -13.22
N ILE A 308 -11.72 13.18 -13.20
CA ILE A 308 -12.28 13.72 -11.97
C ILE A 308 -13.69 13.14 -11.83
N HIS A 309 -14.02 12.65 -10.64
CA HIS A 309 -15.37 12.22 -10.29
C HIS A 309 -15.76 13.01 -9.04
N LEU A 310 -16.58 14.05 -9.23
CA LEU A 310 -17.10 14.85 -8.13
C LEU A 310 -18.61 14.73 -8.10
N LYS A 311 -19.14 14.77 -6.89
CA LYS A 311 -20.57 14.84 -6.65
C LYS A 311 -20.83 16.05 -5.78
N VAL A 312 -21.65 16.96 -6.28
CA VAL A 312 -22.03 18.18 -5.56
C VAL A 312 -23.36 17.91 -4.88
N ALA A 313 -23.34 17.84 -3.55
CA ALA A 313 -24.51 17.59 -2.71
C ALA A 313 -24.76 18.75 -1.74
N ASP A 314 -26.01 18.88 -1.28
CA ASP A 314 -26.43 19.96 -0.38
C ASP A 314 -26.12 19.68 1.11
N ARG A 315 -25.68 18.46 1.43
CA ARG A 315 -25.26 18.02 2.76
C ARG A 315 -23.97 17.23 2.68
N GLU A 316 -23.20 17.26 3.77
CA GLU A 316 -22.01 16.43 3.94
C GLU A 316 -22.40 14.95 4.17
N TYR A 317 -21.62 14.03 3.60
CA TYR A 317 -21.75 12.60 3.84
C TYR A 317 -20.54 12.12 4.63
N GLU A 318 -20.77 11.71 5.87
CA GLU A 318 -19.71 11.36 6.82
C GLU A 318 -18.80 10.24 6.30
N GLY A 319 -17.50 10.36 6.59
CA GLY A 319 -16.49 9.36 6.23
C GLY A 319 -16.15 9.28 4.74
N GLN A 320 -16.78 10.10 3.90
CA GLN A 320 -16.38 10.28 2.51
C GLN A 320 -15.52 11.52 2.45
N ARG A 321 -14.21 11.33 2.24
CA ARG A 321 -13.29 12.42 1.90
C ARG A 321 -12.87 12.27 0.46
N ALA A 322 -12.64 13.39 -0.23
CA ALA A 322 -12.17 13.35 -1.59
C ALA A 322 -10.79 12.68 -1.65
N ARG A 323 -10.67 11.65 -2.47
CA ARG A 323 -9.49 10.79 -2.57
C ARG A 323 -8.86 10.89 -3.94
N VAL A 324 -7.55 10.65 -3.99
CA VAL A 324 -6.81 10.42 -5.23
C VAL A 324 -6.60 8.93 -5.37
N PHE A 325 -7.01 8.40 -6.52
CA PHE A 325 -6.81 7.00 -6.87
C PHE A 325 -5.79 6.87 -7.98
N LEU A 326 -4.93 5.86 -7.87
CA LEU A 326 -4.09 5.38 -8.95
C LEU A 326 -4.43 3.91 -9.17
N LEU A 327 -4.88 3.58 -10.39
CA LEU A 327 -5.15 2.19 -10.79
C LEU A 327 -6.14 1.48 -9.86
N GLY A 328 -7.14 2.23 -9.40
CA GLY A 328 -8.19 1.75 -8.49
C GLY A 328 -7.85 1.80 -7.00
N ARG A 329 -6.64 2.24 -6.62
CA ARG A 329 -6.17 2.22 -5.23
C ARG A 329 -6.00 3.63 -4.69
N ARG A 330 -6.41 3.88 -3.46
CA ARG A 330 -6.20 5.18 -2.82
C ARG A 330 -4.69 5.39 -2.62
N ILE A 331 -4.18 6.49 -3.18
CA ILE A 331 -2.80 6.95 -2.92
C ILE A 331 -2.75 8.12 -1.94
N ASN A 332 -3.81 8.91 -1.85
CA ASN A 332 -3.88 10.03 -0.92
C ASN A 332 -5.32 10.50 -0.72
N GLU A 333 -5.54 11.31 0.31
CA GLU A 333 -6.74 12.13 0.47
C GLU A 333 -6.41 13.57 0.08
N ILE A 334 -7.31 14.23 -0.64
CA ILE A 334 -7.12 15.61 -1.10
C ILE A 334 -6.85 16.54 0.09
N GLY A 335 -7.52 16.29 1.23
CA GLY A 335 -7.34 17.02 2.48
C GLY A 335 -5.93 16.92 3.08
N ASN A 336 -5.12 15.94 2.67
CA ASN A 336 -3.74 15.74 3.15
C ASN A 336 -2.68 16.30 2.18
N ILE A 337 -3.10 16.78 0.99
CA ILE A 337 -2.17 17.32 -0.01
C ILE A 337 -1.84 18.78 0.32
N LEU A 338 -0.64 19.03 0.85
CA LEU A 338 -0.20 20.37 1.26
C LEU A 338 -0.38 21.45 0.18
N SER A 339 -0.10 21.13 -1.09
CA SER A 339 -0.28 22.07 -2.21
C SER A 339 -1.75 22.42 -2.45
N PHE A 340 -2.67 21.48 -2.23
CA PHE A 340 -4.12 21.72 -2.29
C PHE A 340 -4.57 22.57 -1.10
N ILE A 341 -4.19 22.18 0.12
CA ILE A 341 -4.51 22.91 1.36
C ILE A 341 -4.08 24.38 1.29
N ARG A 342 -2.91 24.66 0.71
CA ARG A 342 -2.38 26.03 0.56
C ARG A 342 -3.11 26.87 -0.49
N ARG A 343 -3.72 26.25 -1.50
CA ARG A 343 -4.37 26.96 -2.62
C ARG A 343 -5.89 27.02 -2.52
N SER A 344 -6.53 26.04 -1.87
CA SER A 344 -7.98 25.95 -1.79
C SER A 344 -8.54 26.80 -0.67
N LYS A 345 -9.48 27.69 -1.01
CA LYS A 345 -10.28 28.45 -0.03
C LYS A 345 -11.26 27.56 0.74
N HIS A 346 -11.64 26.42 0.15
CA HIS A 346 -12.70 25.52 0.64
C HIS A 346 -12.14 24.16 1.07
N LYS A 347 -10.91 24.15 1.60
CA LYS A 347 -10.16 22.92 1.95
C LYS A 347 -10.88 21.95 2.90
N GLN A 348 -11.76 22.46 3.76
CA GLN A 348 -12.54 21.65 4.70
C GLN A 348 -13.93 21.26 4.18
N GLN A 349 -14.38 21.85 3.06
CA GLN A 349 -15.69 21.56 2.46
C GLN A 349 -15.61 20.47 1.39
N LEU A 350 -14.40 20.02 1.05
CA LEU A 350 -14.20 18.94 0.10
C LEU A 350 -14.15 17.62 0.85
N TRP A 351 -15.27 16.91 0.77
CA TRP A 351 -15.50 15.58 1.29
C TRP A 351 -15.81 14.65 0.11
#